data_AF-U6BP72-F1
#
_entry.id   AF-U6BP72-F1
#
_cell.length_a   1.000
_cell.length_b   1.000
_cell.length_c   1.000
_cell.angle_alpha   90.00
_cell.angle_beta   90.00
_cell.angle_gamma   90.00
#
_symmetry.space_group_name_H-M   'P 1'
#
loop_
_entity.id
_entity.type
_entity.pdbx_description
1 polymer ?
#
loop_
_entity_poly.entity_id
_entity_poly.type
_entity_poly.pdbx_seq_one_letter_code
_entity_poly.pdbx_strand_id
1 'polypeptide(L)'
;EAAELGKGSFKYAWVLDKLKAERERGITIDIALWKFETPKYYVTVIDAPGHRDFIKNMITGTSQADCAILIIAAGTGEFEAGISKDGQTREHALLAYTLGVRQLIV
;
A
#
# COMPACT_ATOMS: atom_id res chain seq x y z
N GLU A 1 23.03 2.91 3.62
CA GLU A 1 22.10 1.80 3.27
C GLU A 1 21.33 2.00 1.95
N ALA A 2 20.23 2.77 1.87
CA ALA A 2 19.43 2.84 0.62
C ALA A 2 20.21 3.35 -0.62
N ALA A 3 21.15 4.28 -0.41
CA ALA A 3 22.05 4.78 -1.46
C ALA A 3 23.16 3.76 -1.84
N GLU A 4 23.58 2.89 -0.91
CA GLU A 4 24.60 1.85 -1.16
C GLU A 4 24.02 0.65 -1.91
N LEU A 5 22.70 0.44 -1.85
CA LEU A 5 21.98 -0.61 -2.58
C LEU A 5 21.44 -0.15 -3.95
N GLY A 6 21.83 1.03 -4.44
CA GLY A 6 21.43 1.54 -5.76
C GLY A 6 19.95 1.91 -5.88
N LYS A 7 19.20 1.97 -4.76
CA LYS A 7 17.76 2.28 -4.70
C LYS A 7 17.50 3.67 -4.11
N GLY A 8 18.18 4.69 -4.63
CA GLY A 8 18.09 6.06 -4.13
C GLY A 8 16.67 6.65 -4.13
N SER A 9 15.80 6.21 -5.05
CA SER A 9 14.40 6.63 -5.16
C SER A 9 13.48 6.03 -4.07
N PHE A 10 13.93 5.03 -3.31
CA PHE A 10 13.10 4.30 -2.34
C PHE A 10 13.27 4.76 -0.89
N LYS A 11 13.91 5.92 -0.66
CA LYS A 11 14.24 6.43 0.69
C LYS A 11 13.05 6.42 1.67
N TYR A 12 11.83 6.68 1.17
CA TYR A 12 10.62 6.75 2.00
C TYR A 12 9.97 5.39 2.26
N ALA A 13 10.01 4.46 1.29
CA ALA A 13 9.51 3.09 1.47
C ALA A 13 10.29 2.36 2.57
N TRP A 14 11.58 2.63 2.69
CA TRP A 14 12.46 2.06 3.72
C TRP A 14 12.07 2.40 5.16
N VAL A 15 11.23 3.42 5.37
CA VAL A 15 10.71 3.76 6.71
C VAL A 15 9.68 2.73 7.18
N LEU A 16 8.95 2.12 6.24
CA LEU A 16 7.88 1.17 6.50
C LEU A 16 8.35 -0.28 6.25
N ASP A 17 9.21 -0.51 5.25
CA ASP A 17 9.77 -1.83 4.92
C ASP A 17 10.80 -2.28 5.97
N LYS A 18 10.38 -3.22 6.83
CA LYS A 18 11.21 -3.75 7.93
C LYS A 18 11.91 -5.05 7.58
N LEU A 19 11.37 -5.84 6.64
CA LEU A 19 11.97 -7.12 6.29
C LEU A 19 13.12 -6.93 5.30
N LYS A 20 14.20 -7.71 5.47
CA LYS A 20 15.33 -7.72 4.54
C LYS A 20 14.90 -8.08 3.11
N ALA A 21 13.96 -9.01 2.97
CA ALA A 21 13.39 -9.43 1.69
C ALA A 21 12.59 -8.32 0.99
N GLU A 22 11.88 -7.46 1.74
CA GLU A 22 11.15 -6.30 1.19
C GLU A 22 12.13 -5.29 0.60
N ARG A 23 13.21 -4.99 1.34
CA ARG A 23 14.26 -4.05 0.90
C ARG A 23 15.01 -4.55 -0.33
N GLU A 24 15.37 -5.83 -0.36
CA GLU A 24 16.04 -6.48 -1.49
C GLU A 24 15.15 -6.49 -2.74
N ARG A 25 13.87 -6.86 -2.61
CA ARG A 25 12.94 -6.95 -3.75
C ARG A 25 12.32 -5.61 -4.14
N GLY A 26 12.28 -4.63 -3.24
CA GLY A 26 11.62 -3.33 -3.46
C GLY A 26 10.10 -3.43 -3.52
N ILE A 27 9.51 -4.42 -2.85
CA ILE A 27 8.06 -4.62 -2.74
C ILE A 27 7.72 -4.84 -1.27
N THR A 28 6.63 -4.24 -0.81
CA THR A 28 6.04 -4.52 0.49
C THR A 28 5.44 -5.92 0.47
N ILE A 29 5.75 -6.74 1.46
CA ILE A 29 5.33 -8.15 1.57
C ILE A 29 4.36 -8.31 2.73
N ASP A 30 4.71 -7.73 3.88
CA ASP A 30 3.90 -7.78 5.10
C ASP A 30 3.31 -6.40 5.41
N ILE A 31 2.31 -6.37 6.27
CA ILE A 31 1.64 -5.13 6.66
C ILE A 31 2.53 -4.37 7.63
N ALA A 32 2.80 -3.10 7.34
CA ALA A 32 3.44 -2.21 8.31
C ALA A 32 2.39 -1.35 9.02
N LEU A 33 2.50 -1.28 10.35
CA LEU A 33 1.70 -0.38 11.18
C LEU A 33 2.55 0.79 11.63
N TRP A 34 2.05 2.00 11.38
CA TRP A 34 2.62 3.23 11.89
C TRP A 34 1.56 4.06 12.58
N LYS A 35 1.91 4.75 13.66
CA LYS A 35 0.96 5.52 14.47
C LYS A 35 1.45 6.94 14.61
N PHE A 36 0.52 7.87 14.48
CA PHE A 36 0.77 9.28 14.77
C PHE A 36 -0.47 9.94 15.34
N GLU A 37 -0.24 11.10 15.95
CA GLU A 37 -1.28 11.85 16.62
C GLU A 37 -1.44 13.19 15.91
N THR A 38 -2.69 13.56 15.71
CA THR A 38 -3.09 14.91 15.35
C THR A 38 -3.71 15.57 16.59
N PRO A 39 -3.93 16.90 16.61
CA PRO A 39 -4.59 17.54 17.74
C PRO A 39 -5.99 16.99 18.08
N LYS A 40 -6.63 16.26 17.15
CA LYS A 40 -8.01 15.78 17.28
C LYS A 40 -8.15 14.25 17.25
N TYR A 41 -7.21 13.54 16.63
CA TYR A 41 -7.32 12.11 16.35
C TYR A 41 -5.99 11.37 16.54
N TYR A 42 -6.08 10.14 17.04
CA TYR A 42 -5.03 9.15 16.98
C TYR A 42 -5.20 8.36 15.68
N VAL A 43 -4.20 8.39 14.82
CA VAL A 43 -4.26 7.78 13.49
C VAL A 43 -3.30 6.61 13.43
N THR A 44 -3.78 5.47 12.94
CA THR A 44 -2.96 4.32 12.59
C THR A 44 -2.93 4.20 11.07
N VAL A 45 -1.75 4.27 10.49
CA VAL A 45 -1.49 4.01 9.08
C VAL A 45 -1.19 2.52 8.93
N ILE A 46 -1.89 1.89 7.99
CA ILE A 46 -1.70 0.51 7.59
C ILE A 46 -1.14 0.54 6.17
N ASP A 47 0.14 0.22 6.02
CA ASP A 47 0.76 0.05 4.71
C ASP A 47 0.55 -1.40 4.25
N ALA A 48 -0.13 -1.57 3.13
CA ALA A 48 -0.59 -2.86 2.64
C ALA A 48 0.08 -3.21 1.30
N PRO A 49 0.41 -4.49 1.07
CA PRO A 49 1.16 -4.87 -0.11
C PRO A 49 0.35 -4.72 -1.40
N GLY A 50 1.04 -4.25 -2.44
CA GLY A 50 0.48 -4.03 -3.78
C GLY A 50 0.34 -5.30 -4.62
N HIS A 51 1.24 -6.26 -4.46
CA HIS A 51 1.40 -7.40 -5.39
C HIS A 51 0.37 -8.51 -5.17
N ARG A 52 -0.09 -9.16 -6.25
CA ARG A 52 -1.18 -10.16 -6.22
C ARG A 52 -0.92 -11.31 -5.27
N ASP A 53 0.34 -11.77 -5.21
CA ASP A 53 0.75 -12.87 -4.31
C ASP A 53 0.51 -12.57 -2.83
N PHE A 54 0.40 -11.29 -2.46
CA PHE A 54 0.22 -10.84 -1.07
C PHE A 54 -1.17 -10.25 -0.80
N ILE A 55 -2.16 -10.53 -1.67
CA ILE A 55 -3.53 -10.01 -1.52
C ILE A 55 -4.17 -10.39 -0.18
N LYS A 56 -3.81 -11.55 0.38
CA LYS A 56 -4.28 -12.01 1.70
C LYS A 56 -3.86 -11.06 2.82
N ASN A 57 -2.62 -10.57 2.76
CA ASN A 57 -2.10 -9.62 3.74
C ASN A 57 -2.81 -8.26 3.58
N MET A 58 -3.05 -7.82 2.33
CA MET A 58 -3.84 -6.61 2.09
C MET A 58 -5.26 -6.72 2.68
N ILE A 59 -5.94 -7.86 2.53
CA ILE A 59 -7.26 -8.10 3.12
C ILE A 59 -7.23 -7.99 4.65
N THR A 60 -6.23 -8.61 5.30
CA THR A 60 -6.09 -8.54 6.76
C THR A 60 -5.86 -7.12 7.25
N GLY A 61 -5.07 -6.31 6.55
CA GLY A 61 -4.85 -4.91 6.88
C GLY A 61 -6.09 -4.04 6.65
N THR A 62 -6.69 -4.17 5.47
CA THR A 62 -7.85 -3.37 5.06
C THR A 62 -9.09 -3.65 5.92
N SER A 63 -9.25 -4.88 6.41
CA SER A 63 -10.35 -5.24 7.32
C SER A 63 -10.34 -4.49 8.66
N GLN A 64 -9.23 -3.86 9.02
CA GLN A 64 -9.07 -3.08 10.25
C GLN A 64 -9.19 -1.56 10.02
N ALA A 65 -9.34 -1.13 8.76
CA ALA A 65 -9.32 0.28 8.38
C ALA A 65 -10.73 0.86 8.28
N ASP A 66 -10.93 2.08 8.80
CA ASP A 66 -12.18 2.83 8.64
C ASP A 66 -12.24 3.59 7.30
N CYS A 67 -11.07 4.00 6.80
CA CYS A 67 -10.90 4.72 5.54
C CYS A 67 -9.67 4.18 4.79
N ALA A 68 -9.65 4.34 3.47
CA ALA A 68 -8.54 3.93 2.62
C ALA A 68 -8.05 5.08 1.73
N ILE A 69 -6.75 5.04 1.44
CA ILE A 69 -6.10 5.89 0.44
C ILE A 69 -5.73 4.99 -0.73
N LEU A 70 -6.29 5.27 -1.91
CA LEU A 70 -6.02 4.54 -3.13
C LEU A 70 -5.05 5.33 -4.00
N ILE A 71 -3.81 4.85 -4.08
CA ILE A 71 -2.79 5.50 -4.90
C ILE A 71 -2.90 5.04 -6.35
N ILE A 72 -2.94 5.99 -7.27
CA ILE A 72 -3.05 5.75 -8.71
C ILE A 72 -1.76 6.20 -9.41
N ALA A 73 -1.18 5.31 -10.22
CA ALA A 73 -0.08 5.69 -11.09
C ALA A 73 -0.57 6.64 -12.19
N ALA A 74 0.10 7.79 -12.33
CA ALA A 74 -0.20 8.79 -13.36
C ALA A 74 0.62 8.62 -14.65
N GLY A 75 1.54 7.64 -14.69
CA GLY A 75 2.35 7.35 -15.86
C GLY A 75 1.50 6.80 -17.01
N THR A 76 1.81 7.23 -18.24
CA THR A 76 1.17 6.69 -19.45
C THR A 76 1.48 5.19 -19.58
N GLY A 77 0.46 4.37 -19.72
CA GLY A 77 0.54 2.91 -19.75
C GLY A 77 0.42 2.27 -18.36
N GLU A 78 0.90 2.92 -17.30
CA GLU A 78 0.78 2.44 -15.92
C GLU A 78 -0.65 2.63 -15.39
N PHE A 79 -1.26 3.78 -15.69
CA PHE A 79 -2.66 4.05 -15.36
C PHE A 79 -3.59 3.01 -16.01
N GLU A 80 -3.44 2.80 -17.31
CA GLU A 80 -4.25 1.87 -18.10
C GLU A 80 -4.07 0.43 -17.63
N ALA A 81 -2.84 0.02 -17.28
CA ALA A 81 -2.56 -1.29 -16.71
C ALA A 81 -3.25 -1.48 -15.35
N GLY A 82 -3.19 -0.47 -14.48
CA GLY A 82 -3.78 -0.50 -13.14
C GLY A 82 -5.32 -0.57 -13.14
N ILE A 83 -5.99 0.08 -14.09
CA ILE A 83 -7.46 0.10 -14.19
C ILE A 83 -8.04 -1.00 -15.10
N SER A 84 -7.18 -1.75 -15.78
CA SER A 84 -7.57 -2.85 -16.67
C SER A 84 -8.42 -3.91 -15.95
N LYS A 85 -9.00 -4.85 -16.71
CA LYS A 85 -9.85 -5.91 -16.13
C LYS A 85 -9.14 -6.71 -15.04
N ASP A 86 -7.84 -6.96 -15.23
CA ASP A 86 -6.99 -7.67 -14.29
C ASP A 86 -6.08 -6.69 -13.50
N GLY A 87 -6.36 -5.40 -13.56
CA GLY A 87 -5.54 -4.37 -12.93
C GLY A 87 -5.68 -4.37 -11.40
N GLN A 88 -4.55 -4.24 -10.70
CA GLN A 88 -4.53 -4.33 -9.23
C GLN A 88 -5.24 -3.17 -8.55
N THR A 89 -5.17 -1.96 -9.13
CA THR A 89 -5.87 -0.79 -8.60
C THR A 89 -7.37 -1.02 -8.54
N ARG A 90 -7.94 -1.64 -9.58
CA ARG A 90 -9.36 -2.01 -9.63
C ARG A 90 -9.70 -3.09 -8.60
N GLU A 91 -8.87 -4.12 -8.50
CA GLU A 91 -9.04 -5.21 -7.53
C GLU A 91 -9.01 -4.69 -6.09
N HIS A 92 -8.06 -3.81 -5.77
CA HIS A 92 -7.89 -3.24 -4.43
C HIS A 92 -9.07 -2.35 -4.03
N ALA A 93 -9.57 -1.52 -4.96
CA ALA A 93 -10.75 -0.71 -4.72
C ALA A 93 -12.00 -1.58 -4.42
N LEU A 94 -12.19 -2.68 -5.16
CA LEU A 94 -13.29 -3.61 -4.94
C LEU A 94 -13.21 -4.32 -3.59
N LEU A 95 -12.00 -4.75 -3.21
CA LEU A 95 -11.75 -5.42 -1.93
C LEU A 95 -11.98 -4.46 -0.76
N ALA A 96 -11.47 -3.22 -0.84
CA ALA A 96 -11.71 -2.21 0.19
C ALA A 96 -13.21 -1.97 0.40
N TYR A 97 -13.99 -1.84 -0.68
CA TYR A 97 -15.45 -1.68 -0.60
C TYR A 97 -16.13 -2.90 0.03
N THR A 98 -15.72 -4.11 -0.37
CA THR A 98 -16.29 -5.38 0.14
C THR A 98 -15.98 -5.59 1.62
N LEU A 99 -14.82 -5.12 2.09
CA LEU A 99 -14.40 -5.18 3.50
C LEU A 99 -15.03 -4.08 4.37
N GLY A 100 -15.87 -3.22 3.78
CA GLY A 100 -16.64 -2.21 4.52
C GLY A 100 -15.97 -0.85 4.61
N VAL A 101 -14.86 -0.61 3.91
CA VAL A 101 -14.23 0.71 3.84
C VAL A 101 -15.04 1.61 2.92
N ARG A 102 -15.87 2.46 3.51
CA ARG A 102 -16.80 3.33 2.78
C ARG A 102 -16.20 4.68 2.40
N GLN A 103 -15.16 5.11 3.12
CA GLN A 103 -14.47 6.37 2.85
C GLN A 103 -13.17 6.07 2.11
N LEU A 104 -13.12 6.47 0.84
CA LEU A 104 -11.97 6.28 -0.03
C LEU A 104 -11.46 7.64 -0.50
N ILE A 105 -10.15 7.86 -0.38
CA ILE A 105 -9.44 9.03 -0.87
C ILE A 105 -8.54 8.56 -2.04
N VAL A 106 -8.48 9.33 -3.13
CA VAL A 106 -7.69 9.04 -4.33
C VAL A 106 -6.71 10.18 -4.60
#